data_AF-A0A7J6SWZ1-F1
#
_entry.id   AF-A0A7J6SWZ1-F1
#
_cell.length_a   1.000
_cell.length_b   1.000
_cell.length_c   1.000
_cell.angle_alpha   90.00
_cell.angle_beta   90.00
_cell.angle_gamma   90.00
#
_symmetry.space_group_name_H-M   'P 1'
#
loop_
_entity.id
_entity.type
_entity.pdbx_description
1 polymer ?
#
loop_
_entity_poly.entity_id
_entity_poly.type
_entity_poly.pdbx_seq_one_letter_code
_entity_poly.pdbx_strand_id
1 'polypeptide(L)'
;MAWFTYVPHNVFYIFSHFYLEEIVALLIALTVSLSLVTANHVLTDADLFWWTIMGCWASLGCALLYKMGVLCNPRFAKAPEHDEPSVREPEDYSKFGAPAQVERDVILDGTSFRDSAGRRVHLRGINVGGMSKMPIGSNSSQSTIPYGEGATFVGRPFALEEADVHLQRLRAWGLTFLRFIVTWEALEPRVPGEYDTEYIQYLVEIIRKCRE
;
A
#
# COMPACT_ATOMS: atom_id res chain seq x y z
N MET A 1 42.11 28.67 39.20
CA MET A 1 42.26 28.39 37.76
C MET A 1 43.51 27.57 37.54
N ALA A 2 43.50 26.73 36.48
CA ALA A 2 44.45 25.66 36.15
C ALA A 2 44.23 24.33 36.90
N TRP A 3 43.20 23.59 36.46
CA TRP A 3 43.13 22.13 36.61
C TRP A 3 43.43 21.50 35.25
N PHE A 4 44.70 21.21 35.00
CA PHE A 4 45.16 20.34 33.93
C PHE A 4 46.33 19.55 34.49
N THR A 5 46.20 18.22 34.52
CA THR A 5 47.16 17.21 34.04
C THR A 5 46.92 15.90 34.80
N TYR A 6 46.24 14.95 34.15
CA TYR A 6 46.61 13.52 34.04
C TYR A 6 45.37 12.71 33.63
N VAL A 7 45.21 12.43 32.33
CA VAL A 7 44.32 11.38 31.86
C VAL A 7 45.23 10.27 31.33
N PRO A 8 45.25 9.08 31.94
CA PRO A 8 46.10 7.99 31.48
C PRO A 8 45.66 7.54 30.07
N HIS A 9 46.65 7.42 29.18
CA HIS A 9 46.55 6.88 27.83
C HIS A 9 46.24 5.38 27.84
N ASN A 10 45.07 4.97 28.35
CA ASN A 10 44.60 3.58 28.31
C ASN A 10 43.14 3.45 27.87
N VAL A 11 42.68 4.30 26.95
CA VAL A 11 41.52 3.93 26.10
C VAL A 11 42.05 3.08 24.95
N PHE A 12 42.59 1.91 25.31
CA PHE A 12 42.98 0.87 24.39
C PHE A 12 41.71 0.25 23.79
N TYR A 13 41.51 0.47 22.50
CA TYR A 13 41.04 -0.51 21.52
C TYR A 13 40.11 -1.61 22.09
N ILE A 14 38.81 -1.32 22.21
CA ILE A 14 37.79 -2.37 22.09
C ILE A 14 37.59 -2.60 20.59
N PHE A 15 38.59 -3.19 19.93
CA PHE A 15 38.30 -4.06 18.81
C PHE A 15 37.95 -5.39 19.46
N SER A 16 36.65 -5.67 19.57
CA SER A 16 36.19 -7.05 19.75
C SER A 16 36.95 -7.89 18.73
N HIS A 17 37.77 -8.83 19.19
CA HIS A 17 38.33 -9.85 18.33
C HIS A 17 37.13 -10.60 17.77
N PHE A 18 36.69 -10.19 16.57
CA PHE A 18 35.85 -11.08 15.79
C PHE A 18 36.69 -12.35 15.62
N TYR A 19 36.21 -13.48 16.12
CA TYR A 19 36.90 -14.74 15.90
C TYR A 19 36.99 -14.95 14.38
N LEU A 20 38.06 -15.58 13.88
CA LEU A 20 38.25 -15.83 12.44
C LEU A 20 36.98 -16.41 11.79
N GLU A 21 36.27 -17.27 12.52
CA GLU A 21 34.98 -17.85 12.16
C GLU A 21 33.85 -16.83 11.92
N GLU A 22 33.80 -15.74 12.70
CA GLU A 22 32.78 -14.68 12.55
C GLU A 22 33.06 -13.82 11.33
N ILE A 23 34.34 -13.53 11.04
CA ILE A 23 34.74 -12.83 9.81
C ILE A 23 34.43 -13.70 8.59
N VAL A 24 34.74 -14.99 8.65
CA VAL A 24 34.42 -15.95 7.57
C VAL A 24 32.90 -16.04 7.37
N ALA A 25 32.10 -16.11 8.44
CA ALA A 25 30.64 -16.11 8.34
C ALA A 25 30.08 -14.83 7.71
N LEU A 26 30.61 -13.65 8.08
CA LEU A 26 30.24 -12.36 7.48
C LEU A 26 30.60 -12.30 5.99
N LEU A 27 31.77 -12.79 5.60
CA LEU A 27 32.21 -12.84 4.21
C LEU A 27 31.35 -13.79 3.37
N ILE A 28 30.98 -14.96 3.92
CA ILE A 28 30.05 -15.89 3.26
C ILE A 28 28.67 -15.25 3.09
N ALA A 29 28.12 -14.62 4.14
CA ALA A 29 26.83 -13.94 4.08
C ALA A 29 26.82 -12.81 3.03
N LEU A 30 27.89 -12.01 2.97
CA LEU A 30 28.06 -10.96 1.97
C LEU A 30 28.14 -11.54 0.55
N THR A 31 28.92 -12.61 0.35
CA THR A 31 29.08 -13.27 -0.95
C THR A 31 27.77 -13.87 -1.45
N VAL A 32 27.01 -14.53 -0.56
CA VAL A 32 25.69 -15.08 -0.91
C VAL A 32 24.71 -13.95 -1.21
N SER A 33 24.69 -12.88 -0.40
CA SER A 33 23.82 -11.72 -0.64
C SER A 33 24.08 -11.06 -2.00
N LEU A 34 25.35 -10.91 -2.39
CA LEU A 34 25.72 -10.41 -3.72
C LEU A 34 25.30 -11.38 -4.83
N SER A 35 25.44 -12.69 -4.60
CA SER A 35 25.02 -13.71 -5.56
C SER A 35 23.50 -13.77 -5.75
N LEU A 36 22.73 -13.42 -4.71
CA LEU A 36 21.26 -13.32 -4.77
C LEU A 36 20.81 -12.18 -5.68
N VAL A 37 21.58 -11.09 -5.81
CA VAL A 37 21.29 -10.02 -6.78
C VAL A 37 21.45 -10.52 -8.21
N THR A 38 22.52 -11.26 -8.49
CA THR A 38 22.75 -11.88 -9.80
C THR A 38 21.68 -12.94 -10.11
N ALA A 39 21.33 -13.77 -9.12
CA ALA A 39 20.23 -14.72 -9.25
C ALA A 39 18.90 -14.01 -9.53
N ASN A 40 18.64 -12.85 -8.90
CA ASN A 40 17.46 -12.06 -9.19
C ASN A 40 17.40 -11.63 -10.65
N HIS A 41 18.51 -11.11 -11.18
CA HIS A 41 18.57 -10.65 -12.55
C HIS A 41 18.34 -11.80 -13.54
N VAL A 42 19.07 -12.92 -13.37
CA VAL A 42 18.95 -14.09 -14.24
C VAL A 42 17.56 -14.72 -14.18
N LEU A 43 16.97 -14.84 -13.00
CA LEU A 43 15.64 -15.43 -12.84
C LEU A 43 14.55 -14.50 -13.37
N THR A 44 14.69 -13.19 -13.20
CA THR A 44 13.74 -12.20 -13.78
C THR A 44 13.82 -12.21 -15.30
N ASP A 45 15.02 -12.25 -15.88
CA ASP A 45 15.21 -12.33 -17.35
C ASP A 45 14.66 -13.65 -17.94
N ALA A 46 14.52 -14.68 -17.11
CA ALA A 46 13.92 -15.96 -17.45
C ALA A 46 12.42 -16.04 -17.11
N ASP A 47 11.78 -14.93 -16.74
CA ASP A 47 10.36 -14.84 -16.36
C ASP A 47 9.97 -15.69 -15.13
N LEU A 48 10.93 -15.91 -14.23
CA LEU A 48 10.76 -16.71 -13.02
C LEU A 48 10.66 -15.82 -11.78
N PHE A 49 9.54 -15.95 -11.07
CA PHE A 49 9.41 -15.36 -9.74
C PHE A 49 10.08 -16.27 -8.71
N TRP A 50 10.83 -15.68 -7.79
CA TRP A 50 11.51 -16.44 -6.76
C TRP A 50 11.55 -15.66 -5.44
N TRP A 51 11.70 -16.40 -4.36
CA TRP A 51 11.93 -15.84 -3.03
C TRP A 51 12.92 -16.69 -2.26
N THR A 52 13.64 -16.04 -1.36
CA THR A 52 14.55 -16.69 -0.43
C THR A 52 14.18 -16.32 0.99
N ILE A 53 14.13 -17.31 1.87
CA ILE A 53 14.05 -17.07 3.32
C ILE A 53 15.46 -17.27 3.87
N MET A 54 16.01 -16.22 4.47
CA MET A 54 17.30 -16.25 5.17
C MET A 54 17.07 -16.26 6.68
N GLY A 55 17.47 -17.33 7.35
CA GLY A 55 17.53 -17.39 8.81
C GLY A 55 18.99 -17.30 9.29
N CYS A 56 19.30 -16.34 10.16
CA CYS A 56 20.58 -16.25 10.86
C CYS A 56 20.33 -16.45 12.37
N TRP A 57 20.95 -17.48 12.95
CA TRP A 57 21.01 -17.67 14.41
C TRP A 57 22.38 -17.23 14.91
N ALA A 58 22.44 -16.04 15.50
CA ALA A 58 23.67 -15.50 16.07
C ALA A 58 23.82 -15.91 17.54
N SER A 59 24.17 -17.18 17.78
CA SER A 59 24.92 -17.59 18.98
C SER A 59 25.52 -18.99 18.79
N LEU A 60 26.86 -19.04 18.69
CA LEU A 60 27.72 -20.23 18.88
C LEU A 60 27.58 -21.40 17.87
N GLY A 61 27.28 -21.11 16.60
CA GLY A 61 27.31 -22.11 15.53
C GLY A 61 26.43 -21.69 14.36
N CYS A 62 26.98 -20.92 13.43
CA CYS A 62 26.21 -20.30 12.34
C CYS A 62 25.72 -21.36 11.34
N ALA A 63 24.45 -21.76 11.42
CA ALA A 63 23.76 -22.42 10.32
C ALA A 63 22.93 -21.36 9.57
N LEU A 64 23.30 -21.09 8.32
CA LEU A 64 22.46 -20.32 7.39
C LEU A 64 21.50 -21.30 6.71
N LEU A 65 20.21 -21.20 7.05
CA LEU A 65 19.15 -21.93 6.34
C LEU A 65 18.64 -21.05 5.19
N TYR A 66 18.85 -21.54 3.97
CA TYR A 66 18.28 -20.97 2.76
C TYR A 66 17.14 -21.87 2.28
N LYS A 67 15.92 -21.33 2.22
CA LYS A 67 14.83 -21.94 1.47
C LYS A 67 14.55 -21.08 0.25
N MET A 68 14.90 -21.60 -0.92
CA MET A 68 14.62 -20.96 -2.20
C MET A 68 13.38 -21.60 -2.82
N GLY A 69 12.37 -20.78 -3.10
CA GLY A 69 11.23 -21.16 -3.94
C GLY A 69 11.38 -20.50 -5.30
N VAL A 70 11.28 -21.28 -6.36
CA VAL A 70 11.22 -20.77 -7.74
C VAL A 70 9.87 -21.19 -8.30
N LEU A 71 9.06 -20.22 -8.73
CA LEU A 71 7.79 -20.46 -9.38
C LEU A 71 7.80 -19.80 -10.76
N CYS A 72 7.50 -20.58 -11.78
CA CYS A 72 6.96 -20.03 -13.01
C CYS A 72 5.56 -19.53 -12.69
N ASN A 73 5.39 -18.25 -12.40
CA ASN A 73 4.05 -17.66 -12.44
C ASN A 73 3.86 -17.03 -13.82
N PRO A 74 3.17 -17.70 -14.76
CA PRO A 74 2.94 -17.16 -16.10
C PRO A 74 2.18 -15.81 -16.10
N ARG A 75 1.63 -15.38 -14.95
CA ARG A 75 0.95 -14.07 -14.77
C ARG A 75 1.89 -12.89 -14.56
N PHE A 76 3.15 -13.09 -14.15
CA PHE A 76 4.13 -12.01 -13.94
C PHE A 76 5.26 -12.01 -14.98
N ALA A 77 5.29 -13.04 -15.83
CA ALA A 77 6.27 -13.25 -16.90
C ALA A 77 6.19 -12.20 -18.02
N LYS A 78 5.04 -11.55 -18.20
CA LYS A 78 4.89 -10.51 -19.20
C LYS A 78 3.95 -9.46 -18.65
N ALA A 79 4.45 -8.23 -18.50
CA ALA A 79 3.55 -7.09 -18.35
C ALA A 79 2.58 -7.14 -19.55
N PRO A 80 1.26 -7.17 -19.32
CA PRO A 80 0.32 -7.23 -20.41
C PRO A 80 0.48 -5.98 -21.28
N GLU A 81 0.32 -6.11 -22.60
CA GLU A 81 0.41 -4.96 -23.52
C GLU A 81 -0.63 -3.87 -23.21
N HIS A 82 -1.71 -4.27 -22.52
CA HIS A 82 -2.76 -3.41 -22.01
C HIS A 82 -3.02 -3.70 -20.54
N ASP A 83 -3.43 -2.68 -19.78
CA ASP A 83 -3.70 -2.77 -18.34
C ASP A 83 -5.04 -3.52 -18.09
N GLU A 84 -5.07 -4.81 -18.46
CA GLU A 84 -6.23 -5.67 -18.30
C GLU A 84 -6.31 -6.23 -16.87
N PRO A 85 -7.53 -6.45 -16.32
CA PRO A 85 -7.70 -7.06 -15.01
C PRO A 85 -6.99 -8.42 -14.92
N SER A 86 -6.08 -8.57 -13.95
CA SER A 86 -5.33 -9.81 -13.69
C SER A 86 -6.21 -11.04 -13.35
N VAL A 87 -7.50 -10.82 -13.13
CA VAL A 87 -8.54 -11.83 -12.87
C VAL A 87 -9.70 -11.53 -13.82
N ARG A 88 -10.18 -12.54 -14.55
CA ARG A 88 -11.40 -12.42 -15.37
C ARG A 88 -12.55 -12.00 -14.47
N GLU A 89 -13.12 -10.85 -14.75
CA GLU A 89 -14.26 -10.34 -14.00
C GLU A 89 -15.47 -11.22 -14.26
N PRO A 90 -16.28 -11.53 -13.22
CA PRO A 90 -17.58 -12.13 -13.43
C PRO A 90 -18.42 -11.26 -14.38
N GLU A 91 -19.17 -11.90 -15.28
CA GLU A 91 -20.10 -11.19 -16.17
C GLU A 91 -21.18 -10.42 -15.40
N ASP A 92 -21.47 -10.84 -14.16
CA ASP A 92 -22.51 -10.28 -13.31
C ASP A 92 -22.10 -10.32 -11.83
N TYR A 93 -21.80 -9.15 -11.27
CA TYR A 93 -21.49 -8.98 -9.85
C TYR A 93 -22.74 -9.06 -8.96
N SER A 94 -23.97 -8.91 -9.49
CA SER A 94 -25.20 -8.86 -8.68
C SER A 94 -25.49 -10.18 -7.93
N LYS A 95 -24.93 -11.29 -8.41
CA LYS A 95 -25.02 -12.61 -7.77
C LYS A 95 -24.14 -12.75 -6.52
N PHE A 96 -23.19 -11.83 -6.35
CA PHE A 96 -22.24 -11.83 -5.26
C PHE A 96 -22.45 -10.60 -4.39
N GLY A 97 -22.24 -10.73 -3.09
CA GLY A 97 -21.99 -9.58 -2.25
C GLY A 97 -22.64 -9.59 -0.89
N ALA A 98 -22.38 -8.51 -0.17
CA ALA A 98 -22.89 -8.32 1.18
C ALA A 98 -24.42 -8.24 1.21
N PRO A 99 -25.05 -8.72 2.28
CA PRO A 99 -26.47 -8.48 2.52
C PRO A 99 -26.76 -6.97 2.46
N ALA A 100 -27.90 -6.61 1.88
CA ALA A 100 -28.34 -5.23 1.81
C ALA A 100 -28.32 -4.61 3.22
N GLN A 101 -27.63 -3.48 3.38
CA GLN A 101 -27.78 -2.70 4.60
C GLN A 101 -29.20 -2.16 4.62
N VAL A 102 -29.99 -2.63 5.59
CA VAL A 102 -31.43 -2.39 5.62
C VAL A 102 -31.74 -0.95 6.04
N GLU A 103 -30.81 -0.29 6.75
CA GLU A 103 -31.02 1.01 7.38
C GLU A 103 -29.77 1.87 7.35
N ARG A 104 -29.97 3.17 7.11
CA ARG A 104 -28.91 4.12 6.72
C ARG A 104 -28.28 4.86 7.88
N ASP A 105 -28.99 4.97 8.99
CA ASP A 105 -28.52 5.73 10.14
C ASP A 105 -27.77 4.80 11.09
N VAL A 106 -26.50 5.15 11.34
CA VAL A 106 -25.63 4.43 12.27
C VAL A 106 -25.34 5.35 13.45
N ILE A 107 -25.74 4.94 14.64
CA ILE A 107 -25.50 5.68 15.89
C ILE A 107 -24.47 4.97 16.76
N LEU A 108 -23.80 5.73 17.62
CA LEU A 108 -22.95 5.19 18.67
C LEU A 108 -23.81 4.82 19.88
N ASP A 109 -23.80 3.54 20.25
CA ASP A 109 -24.38 3.01 21.49
C ASP A 109 -23.26 2.40 22.35
N GLY A 110 -22.81 3.18 23.34
CA GLY A 110 -21.70 2.83 24.21
C GLY A 110 -20.41 2.57 23.43
N THR A 111 -20.04 1.29 23.32
CA THR A 111 -18.83 0.83 22.60
C THR A 111 -19.14 0.18 21.25
N SER A 112 -20.39 0.27 20.79
CA SER A 112 -20.84 -0.39 19.55
C SER A 112 -21.62 0.55 18.65
N PHE A 113 -21.61 0.27 17.36
CA PHE A 113 -22.48 0.95 16.40
C PHE A 113 -23.81 0.21 16.27
N ARG A 114 -24.91 0.94 16.15
CA ARG A 114 -26.23 0.38 15.88
C ARG A 114 -26.94 1.07 14.73
N ASP A 115 -27.74 0.30 14.01
CA ASP A 115 -28.68 0.82 13.01
C ASP A 115 -30.03 1.19 13.64
N SER A 116 -30.95 1.73 12.82
CA SER A 116 -32.26 2.17 13.30
C SER A 116 -33.18 1.05 13.80
N ALA A 117 -32.93 -0.22 13.46
CA ALA A 117 -33.60 -1.39 14.02
C ALA A 117 -32.92 -1.91 15.30
N GLY A 118 -31.87 -1.22 15.78
CA GLY A 118 -31.16 -1.57 17.01
C GLY A 118 -30.18 -2.74 16.88
N ARG A 119 -29.90 -3.21 15.67
CA ARG A 119 -28.93 -4.28 15.43
C ARG A 119 -27.51 -3.73 15.56
N ARG A 120 -26.57 -4.54 16.03
CA ARG A 120 -25.15 -4.14 16.07
C ARG A 120 -24.56 -4.16 14.66
N VAL A 121 -23.92 -3.06 14.28
CA VAL A 121 -23.30 -2.88 12.97
C VAL A 121 -21.80 -3.08 13.08
N HIS A 122 -21.24 -3.90 12.19
CA HIS A 122 -19.80 -4.04 12.04
C HIS A 122 -19.35 -3.37 10.75
N LEU A 123 -18.59 -2.28 10.87
CA LEU A 123 -18.12 -1.47 9.74
C LEU A 123 -16.91 -2.14 9.06
N ARG A 124 -17.18 -3.20 8.28
CA ARG A 124 -16.15 -3.87 7.48
C ARG A 124 -16.02 -3.17 6.13
N GLY A 125 -14.85 -2.58 5.91
CA GLY A 125 -14.65 -1.67 4.80
C GLY A 125 -13.25 -1.59 4.24
N ILE A 126 -13.09 -0.69 3.28
CA ILE A 126 -11.81 -0.39 2.62
C ILE A 126 -11.63 1.12 2.45
N ASN A 127 -10.38 1.55 2.35
CA ASN A 127 -10.06 2.90 1.88
C ASN A 127 -10.23 2.98 0.37
N VAL A 128 -11.02 3.94 -0.10
CA VAL A 128 -11.17 4.22 -1.53
C VAL A 128 -10.47 5.54 -1.80
N GLY A 129 -9.26 5.47 -2.36
CA GLY A 129 -8.41 6.64 -2.48
C GLY A 129 -7.49 6.68 -3.69
N GLY A 130 -7.75 5.88 -4.75
CA GLY A 130 -6.96 5.73 -5.97
C GLY A 130 -6.31 7.02 -6.49
N MET A 131 -5.13 7.33 -5.95
CA MET A 131 -4.41 8.59 -6.18
C MET A 131 -5.23 9.87 -5.88
N SER A 132 -6.23 9.82 -5.00
CA SER A 132 -7.05 10.97 -4.58
C SER A 132 -6.27 12.09 -3.89
N LYS A 133 -5.00 11.87 -3.55
CA LYS A 133 -4.10 12.88 -2.99
C LYS A 133 -3.26 13.59 -4.06
N MET A 134 -3.41 13.21 -5.32
CA MET A 134 -2.65 13.75 -6.44
C MET A 134 -3.63 14.20 -7.53
N PRO A 135 -3.50 15.43 -8.07
CA PRO A 135 -4.34 15.88 -9.16
C PRO A 135 -4.13 15.01 -10.41
N ILE A 136 -5.12 15.01 -11.30
CA ILE A 136 -5.02 14.37 -12.61
C ILE A 136 -3.84 14.97 -13.39
N GLY A 137 -3.12 14.14 -14.13
CA GLY A 137 -1.92 14.55 -14.88
C GLY A 137 -0.64 14.67 -14.04
N SER A 138 -0.72 14.45 -12.71
CA SER A 138 0.45 14.40 -11.83
C SER A 138 0.82 12.95 -11.46
N ASN A 139 2.09 12.73 -11.14
CA ASN A 139 2.61 11.45 -10.65
C ASN A 139 3.56 11.64 -9.47
N SER A 140 3.91 10.55 -8.80
CA SER A 140 4.79 10.56 -7.62
C SER A 140 6.24 10.92 -7.91
N SER A 141 6.63 11.06 -9.18
CA SER A 141 7.99 11.46 -9.58
C SER A 141 8.16 12.99 -9.58
N GLN A 142 7.07 13.75 -9.48
CA GLN A 142 7.11 15.19 -9.37
C GLN A 142 7.51 15.60 -7.95
N SER A 143 8.44 16.54 -7.82
CA SER A 143 8.98 17.01 -6.54
C SER A 143 7.98 17.85 -5.73
N THR A 144 6.91 18.30 -6.36
CA THR A 144 5.87 19.14 -5.76
C THR A 144 4.50 18.67 -6.25
N ILE A 145 3.50 18.77 -5.38
CA ILE A 145 2.10 18.53 -5.75
C ILE A 145 1.64 19.79 -6.51
N PRO A 146 1.14 19.67 -7.75
CA PRO A 146 0.62 20.83 -8.47
C PRO A 146 -0.51 21.50 -7.68
N TYR A 147 -0.37 22.81 -7.45
CA TYR A 147 -1.33 23.66 -6.76
C TYR A 147 -1.50 24.95 -7.58
N GLY A 148 -2.74 25.44 -7.70
CA GLY A 148 -3.06 26.61 -8.53
C GLY A 148 -3.83 26.27 -9.81
N GLU A 149 -3.71 27.14 -10.83
CA GLU A 149 -4.43 27.00 -12.09
C GLU A 149 -4.05 25.68 -12.81
N GLY A 150 -5.08 24.89 -13.15
CA GLY A 150 -4.93 23.63 -13.87
C GLY A 150 -4.87 22.37 -13.00
N ALA A 151 -4.80 22.48 -11.67
CA ALA A 151 -4.96 21.32 -10.79
C ALA A 151 -6.45 20.90 -10.73
N THR A 152 -6.74 19.65 -11.08
CA THR A 152 -8.09 19.06 -10.95
C THR A 152 -8.00 17.68 -10.32
N PHE A 153 -8.97 17.37 -9.47
CA PHE A 153 -9.12 16.08 -8.80
C PHE A 153 -10.39 15.34 -9.27
N VAL A 154 -11.16 15.93 -10.20
CA VAL A 154 -12.33 15.30 -10.82
C VAL A 154 -11.90 13.99 -11.49
N GLY A 155 -12.65 12.91 -11.23
CA GLY A 155 -12.30 11.58 -11.71
C GLY A 155 -11.33 10.81 -10.81
N ARG A 156 -11.00 11.31 -9.60
CA ARG A 156 -10.33 10.54 -8.54
C ARG A 156 -11.35 10.10 -7.48
N PRO A 157 -11.38 8.83 -7.05
CA PRO A 157 -10.36 7.79 -7.22
C PRO A 157 -10.44 7.02 -8.55
N PHE A 158 -11.55 7.16 -9.29
CA PHE A 158 -11.78 6.57 -10.61
C PHE A 158 -12.82 7.42 -11.37
N ALA A 159 -12.90 7.25 -12.68
CA ALA A 159 -13.85 7.99 -13.51
C ALA A 159 -15.30 7.67 -13.10
N LEU A 160 -16.23 8.61 -13.32
CA LEU A 160 -17.63 8.44 -12.89
C LEU A 160 -18.30 7.28 -13.65
N GLU A 161 -17.90 7.06 -14.89
CA GLU A 161 -18.36 6.00 -15.79
C GLU A 161 -17.90 4.62 -15.31
N GLU A 162 -16.78 4.57 -14.59
CA GLU A 162 -16.21 3.33 -14.01
C GLU A 162 -16.69 3.09 -12.58
N ALA A 163 -17.41 4.04 -11.99
CA ALA A 163 -17.80 3.95 -10.59
C ALA A 163 -18.68 2.73 -10.30
N ASP A 164 -19.62 2.41 -11.18
CA ASP A 164 -20.55 1.29 -10.98
C ASP A 164 -19.80 -0.04 -10.92
N VAL A 165 -18.83 -0.27 -11.81
CA VAL A 165 -18.06 -1.52 -11.81
C VAL A 165 -17.19 -1.63 -10.55
N HIS A 166 -16.55 -0.54 -10.12
CA HIS A 166 -15.73 -0.56 -8.91
C HIS A 166 -16.57 -0.76 -7.64
N LEU A 167 -17.71 -0.08 -7.51
CA LEU A 167 -18.60 -0.21 -6.37
C LEU A 167 -19.24 -1.61 -6.30
N GLN A 168 -19.63 -2.17 -7.44
CA GLN A 168 -20.12 -3.56 -7.53
C GLN A 168 -19.06 -4.57 -7.10
N ARG A 169 -17.79 -4.40 -7.51
CA ARG A 169 -16.67 -5.25 -7.04
C ARG A 169 -16.54 -5.23 -5.52
N LEU A 170 -16.53 -4.03 -4.92
CA LEU A 170 -16.39 -3.87 -3.48
C LEU A 170 -17.55 -4.54 -2.72
N ARG A 171 -18.78 -4.35 -3.21
CA ARG A 171 -19.98 -5.00 -2.67
C ARG A 171 -19.90 -6.52 -2.79
N ALA A 172 -19.47 -7.04 -3.94
CA ALA A 172 -19.29 -8.46 -4.20
C ALA A 172 -18.26 -9.11 -3.27
N TRP A 173 -17.23 -8.38 -2.85
CA TRP A 173 -16.26 -8.80 -1.84
C TRP A 173 -16.77 -8.73 -0.40
N GLY A 174 -18.01 -8.31 -0.19
CA GLY A 174 -18.63 -8.20 1.12
C GLY A 174 -18.26 -6.93 1.89
N LEU A 175 -17.70 -5.91 1.22
CA LEU A 175 -17.34 -4.63 1.82
C LEU A 175 -18.56 -3.71 1.80
N THR A 176 -19.00 -3.27 2.98
CA THR A 176 -20.22 -2.45 3.13
C THR A 176 -19.94 -1.07 3.71
N PHE A 177 -18.67 -0.79 4.03
CA PHE A 177 -18.23 0.49 4.54
C PHE A 177 -17.08 1.01 3.67
N LEU A 178 -17.18 2.24 3.18
CA LEU A 178 -16.14 2.84 2.36
C LEU A 178 -15.58 4.06 3.08
N ARG A 179 -14.28 4.05 3.33
CA ARG A 179 -13.56 5.26 3.74
C ARG A 179 -13.10 5.99 2.48
N PHE A 180 -13.97 6.86 1.98
CA PHE A 180 -13.67 7.68 0.81
C PHE A 180 -12.68 8.79 1.17
N ILE A 181 -11.57 8.87 0.44
CA ILE A 181 -10.49 9.81 0.74
C ILE A 181 -10.70 11.11 -0.03
N VAL A 182 -10.85 12.21 0.71
CA VAL A 182 -10.89 13.58 0.18
C VAL A 182 -9.76 14.37 0.84
N THR A 183 -9.09 15.21 0.05
CA THR A 183 -8.07 16.15 0.53
C THR A 183 -8.59 17.57 0.47
N TRP A 184 -8.01 18.46 1.27
CA TRP A 184 -8.38 19.88 1.24
C TRP A 184 -7.99 20.52 -0.09
N GLU A 185 -6.83 20.12 -0.62
CA GLU A 185 -6.31 20.55 -1.92
C GLU A 185 -7.24 20.18 -3.07
N ALA A 186 -8.07 19.15 -2.94
CA ALA A 186 -9.08 18.82 -3.94
C ALA A 186 -10.34 19.70 -3.83
N LEU A 187 -10.66 20.18 -2.63
CA LEU A 187 -11.79 21.08 -2.38
C LEU A 187 -11.43 22.54 -2.71
N GLU A 188 -10.19 22.96 -2.45
CA GLU A 188 -9.69 24.32 -2.70
C GLU A 188 -8.36 24.28 -3.48
N PRO A 189 -8.37 23.84 -4.76
CA PRO A 189 -7.15 23.56 -5.53
C PRO A 189 -6.38 24.81 -5.97
N ARG A 190 -6.99 25.99 -5.90
CA ARG A 190 -6.43 27.25 -6.42
C ARG A 190 -5.92 28.15 -5.31
N VAL A 191 -6.84 28.61 -4.47
CA VAL A 191 -6.58 29.51 -3.34
C VAL A 191 -7.56 29.22 -2.21
N PRO A 192 -7.20 29.53 -0.94
CA PRO A 192 -8.10 29.35 0.18
C PRO A 192 -9.43 30.09 0.01
N GLY A 193 -10.53 29.40 0.28
CA GLY A 193 -11.89 29.94 0.16
C GLY A 193 -12.49 29.89 -1.26
N GLU A 194 -11.74 29.47 -2.28
CA GLU A 194 -12.29 29.18 -3.61
C GLU A 194 -12.53 27.67 -3.77
N TYR A 195 -13.78 27.27 -3.59
CA TYR A 195 -14.19 25.87 -3.71
C TYR A 195 -14.30 25.39 -5.15
N ASP A 196 -13.77 24.20 -5.42
CA ASP A 196 -13.98 23.47 -6.66
C ASP A 196 -15.37 22.80 -6.65
N THR A 197 -16.36 23.53 -7.16
CA THR A 197 -17.74 23.04 -7.27
C THR A 197 -17.88 21.84 -8.21
N GLU A 198 -17.00 21.70 -9.20
CA GLU A 198 -17.02 20.58 -10.14
C GLU A 198 -16.58 19.30 -9.44
N TYR A 199 -15.49 19.37 -8.67
CA TYR A 199 -15.05 18.25 -7.83
C TYR A 199 -16.09 17.89 -6.77
N ILE A 200 -16.71 18.88 -6.11
CA ILE A 200 -17.78 18.63 -5.13
C ILE A 200 -18.97 17.93 -5.80
N GLN A 201 -19.39 18.36 -6.99
CA GLN A 201 -20.47 17.71 -7.73
C GLN A 201 -20.10 16.27 -8.07
N TYR A 202 -18.88 16.03 -8.57
CA TYR A 202 -18.36 14.69 -8.84
C TYR A 202 -18.42 13.80 -7.58
N LEU A 203 -17.99 14.29 -6.42
CA LEU A 203 -18.07 13.56 -5.16
C LEU A 203 -19.51 13.18 -4.79
N VAL A 204 -20.45 14.11 -4.97
CA VAL A 204 -21.86 13.87 -4.70
C VAL A 204 -22.41 12.77 -5.62
N GLU A 205 -22.06 12.76 -6.90
CA GLU A 205 -22.49 11.71 -7.83
C GLU A 205 -21.94 10.33 -7.43
N ILE A 206 -20.65 10.24 -7.05
CA ILE A 206 -20.06 8.99 -6.56
C ILE A 206 -20.77 8.51 -5.28
N ILE A 207 -21.04 9.42 -4.33
CA ILE A 207 -21.74 9.08 -3.08
C ILE A 207 -23.19 8.63 -3.35
N ARG A 208 -23.86 9.20 -4.37
CA ARG A 208 -25.18 8.74 -4.79
C ARG A 208 -25.13 7.32 -5.34
N LYS A 209 -24.15 7.02 -6.20
CA LYS A 209 -23.93 5.66 -6.72
C LYS A 209 -23.65 4.64 -5.62
N CYS A 210 -22.95 5.01 -4.54
CA CYS A 210 -22.77 4.12 -3.38
C CYS A 210 -24.07 3.70 -2.69
N ARG A 211 -25.19 4.41 -2.93
CA ARG A 211 -26.51 4.08 -2.35
C ARG A 211 -27.32 3.10 -3.19
N GLU A 212 -26.92 2.85 -4.43
CA GLU A 212 -27.56 1.94 -5.38
C GLU A 212 -27.08 0.49 -5.11
#